data_AF-A0A9W8WP79-F1
#
_entry.id   AF-A0A9W8WP79-F1
#
_cell.length_a   1.000
_cell.length_b   1.000
_cell.length_c   1.000
_cell.angle_alpha   90.00
_cell.angle_beta   90.00
_cell.angle_gamma   90.00
#
_symmetry.space_group_name_H-M   'P 1'
#
loop_
_entity.id
_entity.type
_entity.pdbx_description
1 polymer ?
#
loop_
_entity_poly.entity_id
_entity_poly.type
_entity_poly.pdbx_seq_one_letter_code
_entity_poly.pdbx_strand_id
1 'polypeptide(L)'
;MDITFITIHDLTEEAHILYSSDSIVDILGHTPDEVVNRSVWQFFHPEELQFAKAKYYRGVALDKAAVLSYCRLKNRQGDWVGCE
;
A
#
# COMPACT_ATOMS: atom_id res chain seq x y z
N MET A 1 -7.47 18.42 5.49
CA MET A 1 -8.05 17.17 6.00
C MET A 1 -7.15 16.11 5.43
N ASP A 2 -6.21 15.62 6.23
CA ASP A 2 -5.17 14.69 5.78
C ASP A 2 -5.83 13.32 5.62
N ILE A 3 -6.34 13.07 4.43
CA ILE A 3 -7.07 11.83 4.14
C ILE A 3 -5.99 10.76 3.96
N THR A 4 -5.92 9.84 4.92
CA THR A 4 -5.05 8.66 4.89
C THR A 4 -5.90 7.41 4.74
N PHE A 5 -5.31 6.34 4.19
CA PHE A 5 -5.91 5.02 4.20
C PHE A 5 -4.89 4.03 4.75
N ILE A 6 -5.39 2.94 5.33
CA ILE A 6 -4.56 1.90 5.93
C ILE A 6 -4.80 0.60 5.17
N THR A 7 -3.71 -0.12 4.92
CA THR A 7 -3.76 -1.50 4.44
C THR A 7 -3.05 -2.42 5.44
N ILE A 8 -3.57 -3.63 5.59
CA ILE A 8 -2.90 -4.71 6.33
C ILE A 8 -2.55 -5.78 5.31
N HIS A 9 -1.34 -6.29 5.39
CA HIS A 9 -0.81 -7.29 4.45
C HIS A 9 -0.58 -8.63 5.15
N ASP A 10 -0.64 -9.72 4.40
CA ASP A 10 0.00 -10.96 4.84
C ASP A 10 1.52 -10.77 4.92
N LEU A 11 2.24 -11.72 5.51
CA LEU A 11 3.69 -11.65 5.66
C LEU A 11 4.44 -12.41 4.57
N THR A 12 3.78 -12.68 3.43
CA THR A 12 4.42 -13.33 2.28
C THR A 12 5.26 -12.33 1.51
N GLU A 13 6.13 -12.80 0.61
CA GLU A 13 6.92 -11.92 -0.27
C GLU A 13 6.03 -11.05 -1.18
N GLU A 14 4.84 -11.53 -1.51
CA GLU A 14 3.89 -10.79 -2.33
C GLU A 14 3.07 -9.76 -1.54
N ALA A 15 3.10 -9.82 -0.20
CA ALA A 15 2.40 -8.89 0.70
C ALA A 15 0.96 -8.63 0.24
N HIS A 16 0.15 -9.69 0.17
CA HIS A 16 -1.23 -9.57 -0.28
C HIS A 16 -2.03 -8.72 0.71
N ILE A 17 -2.83 -7.80 0.18
CA ILE A 17 -3.70 -6.94 0.97
C ILE A 17 -4.79 -7.82 1.60
N LEU A 18 -4.77 -7.95 2.93
CA LEU A 18 -5.79 -8.63 3.74
C LEU A 18 -6.95 -7.71 4.11
N TYR A 19 -6.64 -6.42 4.22
CA TYR A 19 -7.60 -5.38 4.60
C TYR A 19 -7.19 -4.05 3.98
N SER A 20 -8.19 -3.25 3.61
CA SER A 20 -8.04 -1.85 3.24
C SER A 20 -9.18 -1.05 3.89
N SER A 21 -8.88 0.13 4.42
CA SER A 21 -9.92 1.04 4.93
C SER A 21 -10.72 1.65 3.77
N ASP A 22 -12.01 1.93 4.00
CA ASP A 22 -12.92 2.50 2.99
C ASP A 22 -12.45 3.85 2.41
N SER A 23 -11.61 4.60 3.13
CA SER A 23 -11.02 5.86 2.65
C SER A 23 -10.15 5.71 1.40
N ILE A 24 -9.77 4.49 1.00
CA ILE A 24 -9.08 4.25 -0.28
C ILE A 24 -9.91 4.70 -1.48
N VAL A 25 -11.24 4.69 -1.37
CA VAL A 25 -12.15 5.15 -2.44
C VAL A 25 -11.93 6.63 -2.71
N ASP A 26 -11.87 7.45 -1.66
CA ASP A 26 -11.72 8.90 -1.80
C ASP A 26 -10.30 9.30 -2.25
N ILE A 27 -9.29 8.51 -1.87
CA ILE A 27 -7.88 8.85 -2.12
C ILE A 27 -7.37 8.30 -3.46
N LEU A 28 -7.62 7.03 -3.75
CA LEU A 28 -7.10 6.33 -4.92
C LEU A 28 -8.19 5.91 -5.92
N GLY A 29 -9.47 6.03 -5.56
CA GLY A 29 -10.59 5.64 -6.43
C GLY A 29 -10.75 4.14 -6.61
N HIS A 30 -9.98 3.32 -5.90
CA HIS A 30 -10.20 1.87 -5.83
C HIS A 30 -11.17 1.57 -4.69
N THR A 31 -11.94 0.50 -4.79
CA THR A 31 -12.71 -0.02 -3.67
C THR A 31 -11.91 -1.08 -2.89
N PRO A 32 -12.22 -1.32 -1.59
CA PRO A 32 -11.55 -2.39 -0.83
C PRO A 32 -11.63 -3.76 -1.51
N ASP A 33 -12.75 -4.10 -2.14
CA ASP A 33 -12.95 -5.36 -2.88
C ASP A 33 -12.10 -5.46 -4.16
N GLU A 34 -11.71 -4.33 -4.77
CA GLU A 34 -10.81 -4.31 -5.94
C GLU A 34 -9.35 -4.55 -5.58
N VAL A 35 -8.96 -4.34 -4.31
CA VAL A 35 -7.56 -4.39 -3.85
C VAL A 35 -7.26 -5.56 -2.93
N VAL A 36 -8.21 -6.01 -2.12
CA VAL A 36 -8.03 -7.17 -1.23
C VAL A 36 -7.67 -8.42 -2.04
N ASN A 37 -6.78 -9.25 -1.48
CA ASN A 37 -6.13 -10.41 -2.11
C ASN A 37 -5.18 -10.10 -3.27
N ARG A 38 -4.90 -8.84 -3.58
CA ARG A 38 -3.86 -8.46 -4.55
C ARG A 38 -2.57 -8.11 -3.83
N SER A 39 -1.45 -8.34 -4.51
CA SER A 39 -0.16 -7.86 -4.03
C SER A 39 -0.14 -6.33 -4.01
N VAL A 40 0.25 -5.75 -2.88
CA VAL A 40 0.40 -4.29 -2.74
C VAL A 40 1.44 -3.73 -3.72
N TRP A 41 2.40 -4.56 -4.16
CA TRP A 41 3.46 -4.19 -5.09
C TRP A 41 2.96 -3.78 -6.47
N GLN A 42 1.74 -4.18 -6.85
CA GLN A 42 1.11 -3.78 -8.12
C GLN A 42 0.75 -2.29 -8.17
N PHE A 43 0.69 -1.63 -7.02
CA PHE A 43 0.23 -0.24 -6.89
C PHE A 43 1.38 0.76 -6.73
N PHE A 44 2.59 0.33 -6.34
CA PHE A 44 3.71 1.24 -6.16
C PHE A 44 4.29 1.75 -7.48
N HIS A 45 4.74 3.01 -7.49
CA HIS A 45 5.53 3.54 -8.59
C HIS A 45 6.81 2.68 -8.81
N PRO A 46 7.19 2.34 -10.07
CA PRO A 46 8.33 1.46 -10.33
C PRO A 46 9.66 1.92 -9.72
N GLU A 47 9.91 3.23 -9.72
CA GLU A 47 11.12 3.83 -9.12
C GLU A 47 11.16 3.71 -7.58
N GLU A 48 10.00 3.57 -6.93
CA GLU A 48 9.88 3.54 -5.47
C GLU A 48 9.67 2.12 -4.92
N LEU A 49 9.37 1.16 -5.79
CA LEU A 49 9.09 -0.23 -5.43
C LEU A 49 10.23 -0.87 -4.62
N GLN A 50 11.49 -0.67 -5.03
CA GLN A 50 12.63 -1.24 -4.33
C GLN A 50 12.80 -0.65 -2.92
N PHE A 51 12.59 0.66 -2.79
CA PHE A 51 12.62 1.34 -1.50
C PHE A 51 11.49 0.84 -0.58
N ALA A 52 10.27 0.73 -1.10
CA ALA A 52 9.10 0.26 -0.35
C ALA A 52 9.28 -1.18 0.14
N LYS A 53 9.75 -2.10 -0.73
CA LYS A 53 10.05 -3.49 -0.35
C LYS A 53 11.10 -3.57 0.76
N ALA A 54 12.18 -2.81 0.67
CA ALA A 54 13.22 -2.80 1.70
C ALA A 54 12.70 -2.31 3.07
N LYS A 55 11.82 -1.29 3.09
CA LYS A 55 11.18 -0.80 4.31
C LYS A 55 10.21 -1.81 4.90
N TYR A 56 9.39 -2.42 4.06
CA TYR A 56 8.42 -3.44 4.45
C TYR A 56 9.11 -4.66 5.06
N TYR A 57 10.07 -5.28 4.36
CA TYR A 57 10.77 -6.47 4.85
C TYR A 57 11.56 -6.19 6.13
N ARG A 58 12.14 -4.99 6.26
CA ARG A 58 12.75 -4.57 7.52
C ARG A 58 11.73 -4.46 8.65
N GLY A 59 10.51 -4.00 8.36
CA GLY A 59 9.41 -3.95 9.32
C GLY A 59 9.02 -5.34 9.81
N VAL A 60 8.82 -6.27 8.87
CA VAL A 60 8.51 -7.68 9.17
C VAL A 60 9.62 -8.35 9.98
N ALA A 61 10.88 -8.20 9.57
CA ALA A 61 12.02 -8.81 10.26
C ALA A 61 12.25 -8.27 11.69
N LEU A 62 11.77 -7.05 11.97
CA LEU A 62 11.87 -6.42 13.30
C LEU A 62 10.58 -6.54 14.12
N ASP A 63 9.62 -7.36 13.67
CA ASP A 63 8.31 -7.55 14.32
C ASP A 63 7.60 -6.22 14.63
N LYS A 64 7.67 -5.28 13.68
CA LYS A 64 6.99 -3.98 13.84
C LYS A 64 5.51 -4.13 13.55
N ALA A 65 4.68 -3.62 14.46
CA ALA A 65 3.23 -3.57 14.28
C ALA A 65 2.78 -2.70 13.09
N ALA A 66 3.56 -1.67 12.71
CA ALA A 66 3.25 -0.80 11.59
C ALA A 66 4.51 -0.13 11.02
N VAL A 67 4.44 0.24 9.73
CA VAL A 67 5.43 1.06 9.04
C VAL A 67 4.69 2.15 8.28
N LEU A 68 5.11 3.40 8.45
CA LEU A 68 4.65 4.56 7.70
C LEU A 68 5.69 4.90 6.62
N SER A 69 5.29 5.16 5.39
CA SER A 69 6.22 5.47 4.31
C SER A 69 5.54 6.25 3.19
N TYR A 70 5.99 7.49 3.00
CA TYR A 70 5.54 8.31 1.89
C TYR A 70 5.98 7.73 0.55
N CYS A 71 5.01 7.37 -0.30
CA CYS A 71 5.22 6.75 -1.61
C CYS A 71 4.12 7.18 -2.60
N ARG A 72 4.43 7.13 -3.89
CA ARG A 72 3.48 7.32 -4.98
C ARG A 72 2.81 6.00 -5.31
N LEU A 73 1.48 6.00 -5.23
CA LEU A 73 0.64 4.85 -5.53
C LEU A 73 -0.20 5.10 -6.77
N LYS A 74 -0.48 4.04 -7.52
CA LYS A 74 -1.29 4.06 -8.73
C LYS A 74 -2.77 4.12 -8.35
N ASN A 75 -3.43 5.23 -8.70
CA ASN A 75 -4.88 5.34 -8.56
C ASN A 75 -5.62 4.49 -9.62
N ARG A 76 -6.94 4.42 -9.52
CA ARG A 76 -7.82 3.68 -10.46
C ARG A 76 -7.70 4.14 -11.92
N GLN A 77 -7.34 5.41 -12.14
CA GLN A 77 -7.21 6.05 -13.45
C GLN A 77 -5.83 5.85 -14.07
N GLY A 78 -4.86 5.41 -13.27
CA GLY A 78 -3.48 5.15 -13.67
C GLY A 78 -2.49 6.26 -13.32
N ASP A 79 -2.94 7.32 -12.66
CA ASP A 79 -2.07 8.40 -12.18
C ASP A 79 -1.35 8.02 -10.88
N TRP A 80 -0.28 8.76 -10.59
CA TRP A 80 0.54 8.57 -9.41
C TRP A 80 0.16 9.58 -8.33
N VAL A 81 -0.37 9.08 -7.22
CA VAL A 81 -0.83 9.88 -6.08
C VAL A 81 0.10 9.67 -4.90
N GLY A 82 0.63 10.76 -4.35
CA GLY A 82 1.44 10.72 -3.13
C GLY A 82 0.58 10.33 -1.93
N CYS A 83 0.96 9.25 -1.26
CA CYS A 83 0.29 8.71 -0.08
C CYS A 83 1.30 8.56 1.06
N GLU A 84 0.81 8.58 2.30
CA GLU A 84 1.57 8.36 3.54
C GLU A 84 1.54 6.89 3.99
#